data_AF-A0A251PQY9-F1
#
_entry.id   AF-A0A251PQY9-F1
#
_cell.length_a   1.000
_cell.length_b   1.000
_cell.length_c   1.000
_cell.angle_alpha   90.00
_cell.angle_beta   90.00
_cell.angle_gamma   90.00
#
_symmetry.space_group_name_H-M   'P 1'
#
loop_
_entity.id
_entity.type
_entity.pdbx_description
1 polymer ?
#
loop_
_entity_poly.entity_id
_entity_poly.type
_entity_poly.pdbx_seq_one_letter_code
_entity_poly.pdbx_strand_id
1 'polypeptide(L)'
;MRKGGQECATKRLKTPQPATTPCPTAATLDQRLPLSKPLRPSFSQRTHKLHQYLAQWVYEACIPFHAIDNNSFKRFVEVVDQFGSDYRPPSQYQLREPLLKEKEDSEEAHTRSYIFEYIYKCIEEIGPQNVVQVVTNNASNNMEAANMLKRRRRGQTSIGNLPRFKRVIEKAKSFTIFIYAHHNTLALMRKYTKRRDIVRQGVIRFATSFLTLQILTEKNNELRSMVASDAWDQCKHCKTTERKAIYSTILSIAFWNWVSLCLRVFDPLVKVIHLVDRDKSPSMSFLYGELLQEKEEIKEAFKNHEANYHLILQIVDAKAHA
;
A
#
# COMPACT_ATOMS: atom_id res chain seq x y z
N MET A 1 10.21 -59.07 15.49
CA MET A 1 11.45 -59.48 16.19
C MET A 1 11.41 -58.95 17.61
N ARG A 2 11.36 -59.83 18.62
CA ARG A 2 11.55 -59.54 20.05
C ARG A 2 13.03 -59.76 20.42
N LYS A 3 13.58 -58.92 21.30
CA LYS A 3 14.55 -59.22 22.38
C LYS A 3 14.33 -58.11 23.44
N GLY A 4 13.95 -58.33 24.71
CA GLY A 4 14.62 -59.11 25.77
C GLY A 4 15.85 -58.31 26.24
N GLY A 5 16.00 -57.73 27.43
CA GLY A 5 15.46 -58.01 28.78
C GLY A 5 16.66 -58.31 29.69
N GLN A 6 16.86 -57.57 30.79
CA GLN A 6 17.55 -58.04 32.01
C GLN A 6 17.46 -57.04 33.17
N GLU A 7 16.81 -57.49 34.25
CA GLU A 7 16.93 -56.99 35.62
C GLU A 7 18.28 -57.36 36.25
N CYS A 8 18.70 -56.61 37.27
CA CYS A 8 19.56 -57.16 38.32
C CYS A 8 19.10 -56.64 39.69
N ALA A 9 18.77 -57.58 40.58
CA ALA A 9 18.34 -57.39 41.96
C ALA A 9 19.48 -57.70 42.96
N THR A 10 19.19 -57.48 44.25
CA THR A 10 19.83 -57.97 45.51
C THR A 10 20.46 -56.85 46.37
N LYS A 11 20.35 -56.79 47.71
CA LYS A 11 19.92 -57.73 48.78
C LYS A 11 19.60 -56.95 50.08
N ARG A 12 18.73 -57.51 50.93
CA ARG A 12 18.40 -57.09 52.32
C ARG A 12 19.46 -57.55 53.33
N LEU A 13 19.63 -56.81 54.43
CA LEU A 13 19.98 -57.37 55.75
C LEU A 13 19.38 -56.53 56.89
N LYS A 14 19.08 -57.20 58.01
CA LYS A 14 18.10 -56.86 59.05
C LYS A 14 18.79 -56.93 60.42
N THR A 15 18.60 -55.89 61.27
CA THR A 15 18.54 -55.88 62.78
C THR A 15 19.75 -56.42 63.60
N PRO A 16 20.08 -55.93 64.82
CA PRO A 16 19.14 -55.87 65.97
C PRO A 16 19.32 -54.72 67.01
N GLN A 17 18.22 -54.39 67.70
CA GLN A 17 18.22 -53.77 69.05
C GLN A 17 18.61 -54.82 70.10
N PRO A 18 19.08 -54.42 71.29
CA PRO A 18 18.25 -54.64 72.50
C PRO A 18 18.56 -53.55 73.57
N ALA A 19 18.01 -53.44 74.77
CA ALA A 19 17.13 -54.23 75.63
C ALA A 19 16.72 -53.28 76.80
N THR A 20 15.44 -53.21 77.21
CA THR A 20 14.91 -53.73 78.49
C THR A 20 15.48 -53.03 79.76
N THR A 21 14.76 -52.52 80.76
CA THR A 21 13.45 -52.75 81.43
C THR A 21 13.54 -52.01 82.80
N PRO A 22 12.61 -52.09 83.79
CA PRO A 22 11.14 -52.01 83.78
C PRO A 22 10.51 -51.11 84.92
N CYS A 23 9.22 -50.73 84.73
CA CYS A 23 8.04 -50.62 85.65
C CYS A 23 8.09 -50.14 87.13
N PRO A 24 6.93 -49.87 87.80
CA PRO A 24 5.57 -49.48 87.36
C PRO A 24 5.12 -48.14 88.05
N THR A 25 4.00 -47.46 87.71
CA THR A 25 2.62 -47.72 88.20
C THR A 25 1.68 -46.58 87.73
N ALA A 26 0.39 -46.88 87.69
CA ALA A 26 -0.80 -45.99 87.65
C ALA A 26 -1.31 -45.55 86.27
N ALA A 27 -2.60 -45.84 86.07
CA ALA A 27 -3.35 -45.78 84.83
C ALA A 27 -3.87 -44.38 84.51
N THR A 28 -3.75 -43.93 83.25
CA THR A 28 -4.64 -42.91 82.67
C THR A 28 -4.75 -43.11 81.15
N LEU A 29 -5.98 -43.17 80.65
CA LEU A 29 -6.36 -43.37 79.26
C LEU A 29 -6.30 -42.01 78.51
N ASP A 30 -5.32 -41.80 77.63
CA ASP A 30 -5.23 -40.62 76.75
C ASP A 30 -5.60 -41.01 75.32
N GLN A 31 -6.80 -40.64 74.88
CA GLN A 31 -7.23 -40.67 73.49
C GLN A 31 -6.91 -39.31 72.86
N ARG A 32 -5.84 -39.24 72.05
CA ARG A 32 -5.49 -38.05 71.28
C ARG A 32 -6.57 -37.70 70.24
N LEU A 33 -7.03 -36.45 70.31
CA LEU A 33 -7.83 -35.78 69.27
C LEU A 33 -7.08 -35.72 67.90
N PRO A 34 -7.80 -35.75 66.77
CA PRO A 34 -7.22 -35.56 65.44
C PRO A 34 -6.74 -34.11 65.20
N LEU A 35 -5.62 -33.98 64.46
CA LEU A 35 -5.00 -32.73 64.00
C LEU A 35 -6.04 -31.71 63.48
N SER A 36 -6.05 -30.51 64.07
CA SER A 36 -6.78 -29.37 63.54
C SER A 36 -6.13 -28.85 62.24
N LYS A 37 -6.96 -28.63 61.22
CA LYS A 37 -6.57 -27.98 59.96
C LYS A 37 -6.11 -26.54 60.23
N PRO A 38 -5.16 -25.96 59.48
CA PRO A 38 -4.76 -24.56 59.67
C PRO A 38 -5.94 -23.62 59.43
N LEU A 39 -6.18 -22.69 60.36
CA LEU A 39 -7.20 -21.66 60.24
C LEU A 39 -6.96 -20.79 59.00
N ARG A 40 -7.99 -20.60 58.17
CA ARG A 40 -7.94 -19.68 57.02
C ARG A 40 -7.85 -18.24 57.54
N PRO A 41 -6.92 -17.40 57.03
CA PRO A 41 -6.80 -16.00 57.44
C PRO A 41 -8.05 -15.18 57.06
N SER A 42 -8.32 -14.12 57.84
CA SER A 42 -9.50 -13.28 57.66
C SER A 42 -9.51 -12.59 56.28
N PHE A 43 -10.70 -12.32 55.74
CA PHE A 43 -10.89 -11.68 54.43
C PHE A 43 -10.08 -10.37 54.29
N SER A 44 -10.01 -9.57 55.36
CA SER A 44 -9.25 -8.31 55.42
C SER A 44 -7.73 -8.49 55.35
N GLN A 45 -7.18 -9.58 55.88
CA GLN A 45 -5.74 -9.87 55.78
C GLN A 45 -5.34 -10.35 54.37
N ARG A 46 -6.26 -11.04 53.68
CA ARG A 46 -6.03 -11.52 52.31
C ARG A 46 -6.03 -10.39 51.29
N THR A 47 -6.93 -9.42 51.44
CA THR A 47 -6.99 -8.23 50.57
C THR A 47 -5.77 -7.34 50.73
N HIS A 48 -5.27 -7.17 51.95
CA HIS A 48 -4.07 -6.36 52.21
C HIS A 48 -2.83 -6.90 51.47
N LYS A 49 -2.61 -8.22 51.55
CA LYS A 49 -1.48 -8.87 50.88
C LYS A 49 -1.59 -8.80 49.34
N LEU A 50 -2.80 -8.92 48.81
CA LEU A 50 -3.06 -8.80 47.38
C LEU A 50 -2.78 -7.38 46.88
N HIS A 51 -3.22 -6.35 47.61
CA HIS A 51 -2.94 -4.95 47.27
C HIS A 51 -1.44 -4.63 47.34
N GLN A 52 -0.69 -5.20 48.28
CA GLN A 52 0.75 -5.04 48.35
C GLN A 52 1.45 -5.60 47.11
N TYR A 53 1.10 -6.81 46.67
CA TYR A 53 1.67 -7.39 45.45
C TYR A 53 1.29 -6.60 44.19
N LEU A 54 0.06 -6.12 44.10
CA LEU A 54 -0.38 -5.26 43.00
C LEU A 54 0.44 -3.96 42.95
N ALA A 55 0.62 -3.29 44.10
CA ALA A 55 1.39 -2.06 44.18
C ALA A 55 2.86 -2.28 43.80
N GLN A 56 3.45 -3.38 44.25
CA GLN A 56 4.82 -3.77 43.90
C GLN A 56 4.97 -4.00 42.38
N TRP A 57 4.05 -4.76 41.77
CA TRP A 57 4.09 -5.01 40.33
C TRP A 57 3.93 -3.73 39.50
N VAL A 58 3.00 -2.85 39.88
CA VAL A 58 2.79 -1.55 39.21
C VAL A 58 4.05 -0.67 39.28
N TYR A 59 4.71 -0.66 40.43
CA TYR A 59 5.96 0.07 40.62
C TYR A 59 7.10 -0.51 39.76
N GLU A 60 7.33 -1.82 39.82
CA GLU A 60 8.41 -2.51 39.11
C GLU A 60 8.26 -2.47 37.58
N ALA A 61 7.03 -2.58 37.07
CA ALA A 61 6.73 -2.57 35.64
C ALA A 61 6.45 -1.16 35.09
N CYS A 62 6.57 -0.11 35.92
CA CYS A 62 6.28 1.29 35.57
C CYS A 62 4.91 1.49 34.91
N ILE A 63 3.88 0.83 35.45
CA ILE A 63 2.52 0.88 34.90
C ILE A 63 1.83 2.17 35.37
N PRO A 64 1.23 2.97 34.48
CA PRO A 64 0.47 4.15 34.87
C PRO A 64 -0.70 3.79 35.80
N PHE A 65 -0.91 4.55 36.88
CA PHE A 65 -1.96 4.24 37.86
C PHE A 65 -3.37 4.13 37.28
N HIS A 66 -3.69 4.91 36.24
CA HIS A 66 -4.98 4.86 35.56
C HIS A 66 -5.26 3.53 34.83
N ALA A 67 -4.25 2.67 34.65
CA ALA A 67 -4.42 1.38 33.98
C ALA A 67 -5.36 0.42 34.74
N ILE A 68 -5.48 0.57 36.06
CA ILE A 68 -6.36 -0.25 36.90
C ILE A 68 -7.85 0.07 36.69
N ASP A 69 -8.15 1.26 36.16
CA ASP A 69 -9.54 1.67 35.93
C ASP A 69 -10.15 1.01 34.68
N ASN A 70 -9.30 0.47 33.81
CA ASN A 70 -9.72 -0.21 32.58
C ASN A 70 -10.64 -1.40 32.88
N ASN A 71 -11.77 -1.48 32.17
CA ASN A 71 -12.70 -2.60 32.28
C ASN A 71 -12.05 -3.96 31.99
N SER A 72 -11.03 -3.98 31.12
CA SER A 72 -10.24 -5.18 30.82
C SER A 72 -9.45 -5.68 32.03
N PHE A 73 -8.88 -4.77 32.84
CA PHE A 73 -8.15 -5.13 34.05
C PHE A 73 -9.10 -5.70 35.11
N LYS A 74 -10.25 -5.06 35.31
CA LYS A 74 -11.27 -5.52 36.25
C LYS A 74 -11.79 -6.93 35.90
N ARG A 75 -12.11 -7.16 34.62
CA ARG A 75 -12.50 -8.50 34.12
C ARG A 75 -11.39 -9.53 34.25
N PHE A 76 -10.15 -9.16 33.99
CA PHE A 76 -9.01 -10.07 34.17
C PHE A 76 -8.89 -10.52 35.63
N VAL A 77 -8.95 -9.59 36.59
CA VAL A 77 -8.89 -9.91 38.02
C VAL A 77 -10.07 -10.79 38.45
N GLU A 78 -11.27 -10.50 37.97
CA GLU A 78 -12.48 -11.30 38.24
C GLU A 78 -12.33 -12.74 37.72
N VAL A 79 -11.85 -12.93 36.50
CA VAL A 79 -11.63 -14.26 35.92
C VAL A 79 -10.53 -15.00 36.67
N VAL A 80 -9.43 -14.33 37.03
CA VAL A 80 -8.35 -14.95 37.82
C VAL A 80 -8.86 -15.42 39.19
N ASP A 81 -9.74 -14.66 39.83
CA ASP A 81 -10.37 -15.07 41.09
C ASP A 81 -11.25 -16.32 40.92
N GLN A 82 -12.00 -16.42 39.81
CA GLN A 82 -12.82 -17.60 39.48
C GLN A 82 -11.98 -18.87 39.24
N PHE A 83 -10.78 -18.75 38.68
CA PHE A 83 -9.87 -19.89 38.48
C PHE A 83 -9.14 -20.30 39.76
N GLY A 84 -8.85 -19.36 40.66
CA GLY A 84 -8.17 -19.63 41.93
C GLY A 84 -6.70 -20.05 41.80
N SER A 85 -6.22 -20.93 42.71
CA SER A 85 -4.79 -21.27 42.85
C SER A 85 -4.18 -22.00 41.66
N ASP A 86 -5.01 -22.53 40.76
CA ASP A 86 -4.56 -23.37 39.66
C ASP A 86 -4.22 -22.55 38.40
N TYR A 87 -4.50 -21.25 38.41
CA TYR A 87 -4.15 -20.35 37.32
C TYR A 87 -2.63 -20.16 37.21
N ARG A 88 -2.12 -20.30 35.99
CA ARG A 88 -0.72 -19.96 35.64
C ARG A 88 -0.72 -18.81 34.63
N PRO A 89 -0.04 -17.69 34.93
CA PRO A 89 0.10 -16.59 33.97
C PRO A 89 0.73 -17.07 32.67
N PRO A 90 0.33 -16.50 31.52
CA PRO A 90 0.95 -16.82 30.24
C PRO A 90 2.42 -16.37 30.21
N SER A 91 3.23 -17.09 29.45
CA SER A 91 4.60 -16.65 29.15
C SER A 91 4.61 -15.37 28.30
N GLN A 92 5.72 -14.64 28.32
CA GLN A 92 5.91 -13.44 27.49
C GLN A 92 5.65 -13.73 25.99
N TYR A 93 6.08 -14.90 25.50
CA TYR A 93 5.85 -15.32 24.12
C TYR A 93 4.35 -15.50 23.83
N GLN A 94 3.64 -16.23 24.69
CA GLN A 94 2.20 -16.47 24.55
C GLN A 94 1.39 -15.18 24.59
N LEU A 95 1.76 -14.25 25.47
CA LEU A 95 1.09 -12.95 25.54
C LEU A 95 1.38 -12.11 24.30
N ARG A 96 2.63 -12.09 23.82
CA ARG A 96 3.05 -11.24 22.70
C ARG A 96 2.51 -11.68 21.34
N GLU A 97 2.50 -12.99 21.06
CA GLU A 97 2.22 -13.48 19.71
C GLU A 97 0.80 -14.07 19.57
N PRO A 98 0.47 -15.24 20.13
CA PRO A 98 -0.82 -15.86 19.86
C PRO A 98 -2.01 -15.12 20.49
N LEU A 99 -1.91 -14.65 21.75
CA LEU A 99 -3.05 -14.08 22.47
C LEU A 99 -3.41 -12.65 22.03
N LEU A 100 -2.41 -11.82 21.69
CA LEU A 100 -2.67 -10.48 21.17
C LEU A 100 -3.19 -10.52 19.72
N LYS A 101 -2.68 -11.45 18.91
CA LYS A 101 -3.14 -11.63 17.53
C LYS A 101 -4.59 -12.09 17.45
N GLU A 102 -5.01 -13.01 18.32
CA GLU A 102 -6.41 -13.46 18.43
C GLU A 102 -7.37 -12.30 18.75
N LYS A 103 -6.91 -11.31 19.54
CA LYS A 103 -7.68 -10.12 19.86
C LYS A 103 -7.76 -9.13 18.69
N GLU A 104 -6.63 -8.89 17.99
CA GLU A 104 -6.57 -8.04 16.79
C GLU A 104 -7.42 -8.60 15.63
N ASP A 105 -7.50 -9.93 15.48
CA ASP A 105 -8.31 -10.57 14.44
C ASP A 105 -9.83 -10.47 14.70
N SER A 106 -10.25 -10.11 15.93
CA SER A 106 -11.66 -9.99 16.32
C SER A 106 -12.27 -8.58 16.11
N GLU A 107 -11.45 -7.54 15.93
CA GLU A 107 -11.89 -6.17 15.62
C GLU A 107 -11.39 -5.78 14.22
N GLU A 108 -12.33 -5.64 13.27
CA GLU A 108 -12.18 -5.18 11.88
C GLU A 108 -10.76 -5.22 11.28
N ALA A 109 -10.49 -6.25 10.47
CA ALA A 109 -9.22 -6.42 9.77
C ALA A 109 -8.74 -5.10 9.11
N HIS A 110 -7.68 -4.51 9.69
CA HIS A 110 -6.95 -3.35 9.17
C HIS A 110 -6.19 -3.68 7.88
N THR A 111 -6.90 -4.22 6.90
CA THR A 111 -6.38 -4.53 5.58
C THR A 111 -6.04 -3.22 4.88
N ARG A 112 -4.93 -3.22 4.12
CA ARG A 112 -4.53 -2.09 3.27
C ARG A 112 -5.69 -1.49 2.45
N SER A 113 -6.60 -2.34 1.98
CA SER A 113 -7.76 -1.95 1.18
C SER A 113 -8.80 -1.18 1.99
N TYR A 114 -9.05 -1.60 3.23
CA TYR A 114 -9.97 -0.92 4.13
C TYR A 114 -9.44 0.45 4.53
N ILE A 115 -8.17 0.50 4.94
CA ILE A 115 -7.48 1.77 5.27
C ILE A 115 -7.50 2.73 4.08
N PHE A 116 -7.24 2.22 2.88
CA PHE A 116 -7.30 2.99 1.65
C PHE A 116 -8.69 3.56 1.38
N GLU A 117 -9.75 2.74 1.41
CA GLU A 117 -11.12 3.18 1.14
C GLU A 117 -11.61 4.18 2.20
N TYR A 118 -11.29 3.95 3.48
CA TYR A 118 -11.65 4.86 4.57
C TYR A 118 -11.03 6.26 4.38
N ILE A 119 -9.71 6.31 4.14
CA ILE A 119 -9.01 7.58 3.92
C ILE A 119 -9.51 8.24 2.64
N TYR A 120 -9.72 7.46 1.57
CA TYR A 120 -10.17 7.98 0.30
C TYR A 120 -11.56 8.64 0.41
N LYS A 121 -12.50 7.99 1.11
CA LYS A 121 -13.83 8.55 1.37
C LYS A 121 -13.77 9.87 2.15
N CYS A 122 -12.95 9.95 3.19
CA CYS A 122 -12.74 11.20 3.94
C CYS A 122 -12.17 12.33 3.05
N ILE A 123 -11.24 12.00 2.14
CA ILE A 123 -10.69 12.99 1.20
C ILE A 123 -11.75 13.48 0.21
N GLU A 124 -12.65 12.61 -0.25
CA GLU A 124 -13.76 13.02 -1.12
C GLU A 124 -14.78 13.92 -0.39
N GLU A 125 -15.09 13.61 0.88
CA GLU A 125 -16.00 14.39 1.71
C GLU A 125 -15.45 15.79 2.04
N ILE A 126 -14.17 15.89 2.41
CA ILE A 126 -13.50 17.16 2.74
C ILE A 126 -13.17 17.97 1.48
N GLY A 127 -13.01 17.29 0.34
CA GLY A 127 -12.49 17.85 -0.90
C GLY A 127 -10.95 17.74 -0.96
N PRO A 128 -10.37 17.18 -2.03
CA PRO A 128 -8.93 16.97 -2.15
C PRO A 128 -8.07 18.23 -1.95
N GLN A 129 -8.59 19.38 -2.38
CA GLN A 129 -7.96 20.71 -2.29
C GLN A 129 -7.79 21.21 -0.85
N ASN A 130 -8.55 20.67 0.09
CA ASN A 130 -8.50 21.06 1.50
C ASN A 130 -7.61 20.12 2.35
N VAL A 131 -7.00 19.10 1.73
CA VAL A 131 -6.19 18.08 2.43
C VAL A 131 -4.71 18.27 2.07
N VAL A 132 -3.98 18.91 2.98
CA VAL A 132 -2.54 19.20 2.82
C VAL A 132 -1.69 17.94 2.95
N GLN A 133 -1.95 17.09 3.96
CA GLN A 133 -1.16 15.89 4.21
C GLN A 133 -1.95 14.83 4.97
N VAL A 134 -1.72 13.56 4.61
CA VAL A 134 -2.18 12.40 5.39
C VAL A 134 -0.95 11.79 6.08
N VAL A 135 -0.91 11.88 7.41
CA VAL A 135 0.17 11.32 8.23
C VAL A 135 -0.31 9.99 8.80
N THR A 136 0.40 8.91 8.48
CA THR A 136 0.14 7.56 9.01
C THR A 136 1.43 6.98 9.58
N ASN A 137 1.33 6.04 10.51
CA ASN A 137 2.50 5.34 11.04
C ASN A 137 3.12 4.40 9.98
N ASN A 138 4.30 3.84 10.26
CA ASN A 138 5.05 3.01 9.31
C ASN A 138 4.57 1.55 9.21
N ALA A 139 3.33 1.24 9.63
CA ALA A 139 2.78 -0.11 9.50
C ALA A 139 2.70 -0.52 8.01
N SER A 140 2.93 -1.80 7.70
CA SER A 140 2.97 -2.30 6.32
C SER A 140 1.68 -2.02 5.55
N ASN A 141 0.52 -2.23 6.16
CA ASN A 141 -0.78 -1.96 5.55
C ASN A 141 -1.00 -0.46 5.29
N ASN A 142 -0.52 0.42 6.18
CA ASN A 142 -0.55 1.87 5.99
C ASN A 142 0.39 2.31 4.86
N MET A 143 1.56 1.70 4.77
CA MET A 143 2.50 1.97 3.70
C MET A 143 1.97 1.56 2.33
N GLU A 144 1.31 0.41 2.24
CA GLU A 144 0.67 -0.01 1.00
C GLU A 144 -0.55 0.83 0.64
N ALA A 145 -1.41 1.19 1.61
CA ALA A 145 -2.54 2.10 1.40
C ALA A 145 -2.07 3.49 0.93
N ALA A 146 -0.99 4.02 1.51
CA ALA A 146 -0.38 5.28 1.07
C ALA A 146 0.16 5.19 -0.38
N ASN A 147 0.75 4.05 -0.75
CA ASN A 147 1.17 3.80 -2.13
C ASN A 147 -0.02 3.71 -3.10
N MET A 148 -1.14 3.12 -2.66
CA MET A 148 -2.39 3.09 -3.43
C MET A 148 -2.97 4.51 -3.64
N LEU A 149 -2.98 5.34 -2.60
CA LEU A 149 -3.39 6.76 -2.69
C LEU A 149 -2.51 7.54 -3.68
N LYS A 150 -1.19 7.37 -3.61
CA LYS A 150 -0.23 8.01 -4.55
C LYS A 150 -0.45 7.57 -6.00
N ARG A 151 -0.73 6.28 -6.23
CA ARG A 151 -1.00 5.74 -7.57
C ARG A 151 -2.30 6.29 -8.15
N ARG A 152 -3.36 6.37 -7.34
CA ARG A 152 -4.68 6.84 -7.78
C ARG A 152 -4.68 8.35 -8.07
N ARG A 153 -4.03 9.17 -7.21
CA ARG A 153 -3.83 10.61 -7.48
C ARG A 153 -2.99 10.87 -8.74
N ARG A 154 -2.00 10.02 -9.04
CA ARG A 154 -1.20 10.14 -10.28
C ARG A 154 -1.92 9.66 -11.55
N GLY A 155 -2.92 8.79 -11.42
CA GLY A 155 -3.54 8.09 -12.55
C GLY A 155 -4.87 8.66 -13.07
N GLN A 156 -5.63 9.41 -12.28
CA GLN A 156 -7.05 9.66 -12.59
C GLN A 156 -7.39 10.99 -13.30
N THR A 157 -6.48 11.97 -13.40
CA THR A 157 -6.78 13.28 -14.01
C THR A 157 -5.68 13.78 -14.95
N SER A 158 -5.12 12.92 -15.81
CA SER A 158 -4.27 13.42 -16.91
C SER A 158 -5.14 13.73 -18.12
N ILE A 159 -4.97 14.91 -18.72
CA ILE A 159 -5.66 15.35 -19.95
C ILE A 159 -5.53 14.29 -21.07
N GLY A 160 -4.42 13.55 -21.13
CA GLY A 160 -4.21 12.43 -22.05
C GLY A 160 -5.17 11.24 -21.90
N ASN A 161 -5.92 11.15 -20.79
CA ASN A 161 -6.94 10.12 -20.56
C ASN A 161 -8.34 10.53 -21.05
N LEU A 162 -8.54 11.79 -21.45
CA LEU A 162 -9.82 12.22 -22.01
C LEU A 162 -10.13 11.37 -23.26
N PRO A 163 -11.36 10.84 -23.43
CA PRO A 163 -11.68 9.88 -24.49
C PRO A 163 -11.29 10.35 -25.90
N ARG A 164 -11.40 11.66 -26.16
CA ARG A 164 -11.05 12.27 -27.45
C ARG A 164 -9.54 12.20 -27.74
N PHE A 165 -8.68 12.45 -26.75
CA PHE A 165 -7.23 12.39 -26.91
C PHE A 165 -6.69 10.98 -26.76
N LYS A 166 -7.27 10.17 -25.87
CA LYS A 166 -6.89 8.79 -25.60
C LYS A 166 -6.91 7.95 -26.88
N ARG A 167 -7.97 8.06 -27.69
CA ARG A 167 -8.09 7.34 -28.97
C ARG A 167 -6.97 7.70 -29.96
N VAL A 168 -6.56 8.96 -30.00
CA VAL A 168 -5.49 9.44 -30.89
C VAL A 168 -4.13 8.89 -30.44
N ILE A 169 -3.87 8.97 -29.13
CA ILE A 169 -2.65 8.46 -28.51
C ILE A 169 -2.55 6.93 -28.69
N GLU A 170 -3.64 6.19 -28.51
CA GLU A 170 -3.68 4.74 -28.70
C GLU A 170 -3.42 4.34 -30.15
N LYS A 171 -3.99 5.06 -31.13
CA LYS A 171 -3.69 4.85 -32.55
C LYS A 171 -2.22 5.09 -32.88
N ALA A 172 -1.65 6.19 -32.37
CA ALA A 172 -0.23 6.51 -32.54
C ALA A 172 0.67 5.45 -31.87
N LYS A 173 0.31 4.97 -30.68
CA LYS A 173 1.03 3.89 -29.98
C LYS A 173 0.95 2.57 -30.73
N SER A 174 -0.22 2.20 -31.24
CA SER A 174 -0.39 0.98 -32.05
C SER A 174 0.53 1.01 -33.28
N PHE A 175 0.58 2.16 -33.97
CA PHE A 175 1.48 2.37 -35.09
C PHE A 175 2.96 2.23 -34.72
N THR A 176 3.41 2.90 -33.66
CA THR A 176 4.82 2.83 -33.27
C THR A 176 5.21 1.44 -32.80
N ILE A 177 4.38 0.79 -31.96
CA ILE A 177 4.61 -0.60 -31.52
C ILE A 177 4.77 -1.51 -32.74
N PHE A 178 3.90 -1.39 -33.73
CA PHE A 178 3.98 -2.19 -34.95
C PHE A 178 5.27 -1.96 -35.76
N ILE A 179 5.73 -0.72 -35.88
CA ILE A 179 6.99 -0.42 -36.58
C ILE A 179 8.18 -1.04 -35.85
N TYR A 180 8.24 -0.95 -34.52
CA TYR A 180 9.36 -1.48 -33.76
C TYR A 180 9.28 -2.99 -33.50
N ALA A 181 8.09 -3.60 -33.63
CA ALA A 181 7.90 -5.03 -33.39
C ALA A 181 8.50 -5.93 -34.48
N HIS A 182 8.68 -5.43 -35.71
CA HIS A 182 9.22 -6.23 -36.82
C HIS A 182 10.48 -5.61 -37.41
N HIS A 183 11.51 -6.43 -37.61
CA HIS A 183 12.81 -6.00 -38.15
C HIS A 183 12.68 -5.36 -39.55
N ASN A 184 11.79 -5.88 -40.40
CA ASN A 184 11.57 -5.36 -41.76
C ASN A 184 10.85 -4.00 -41.75
N THR A 185 9.82 -3.81 -40.93
CA THR A 185 9.11 -2.52 -40.82
C THR A 185 10.00 -1.47 -40.16
N LEU A 186 10.82 -1.85 -39.19
CA LEU A 186 11.83 -0.99 -38.58
C LEU A 186 12.91 -0.58 -39.58
N ALA A 187 13.45 -1.53 -40.35
CA ALA A 187 14.45 -1.25 -41.39
C ALA A 187 13.88 -0.32 -42.47
N LEU A 188 12.64 -0.56 -42.88
CA LEU A 188 11.94 0.29 -43.84
C LEU A 188 11.72 1.69 -43.28
N MET A 189 11.25 1.84 -42.04
CA MET A 189 11.12 3.14 -41.37
C MET A 189 12.46 3.89 -41.37
N ARG A 190 13.54 3.23 -40.95
CA ARG A 190 14.88 3.83 -40.93
C ARG A 190 15.38 4.24 -42.32
N LYS A 191 14.97 3.57 -43.39
CA LYS A 191 15.30 3.96 -44.77
C LYS A 191 14.63 5.29 -45.14
N TYR A 192 13.34 5.44 -44.81
CA TYR A 192 12.57 6.65 -45.14
C TYR A 192 12.86 7.82 -44.20
N THR A 193 13.12 7.58 -42.92
CA THR A 193 13.36 8.63 -41.91
C THR A 193 14.83 9.05 -41.78
N LYS A 194 15.71 8.59 -42.69
CA LYS A 194 17.17 8.82 -42.62
C LYS A 194 17.76 8.35 -41.28
N ARG A 195 17.35 7.18 -40.81
CA ARG A 195 17.71 6.55 -39.53
C ARG A 195 17.33 7.33 -38.28
N ARG A 196 16.40 8.29 -38.37
CA ARG A 196 15.83 8.94 -37.19
C ARG A 196 14.72 8.09 -36.60
N ASP A 197 14.80 7.85 -35.29
CA ASP A 197 13.77 7.12 -34.56
C ASP A 197 12.51 7.98 -34.38
N ILE A 198 11.34 7.33 -34.48
CA ILE A 198 10.03 7.98 -34.35
C ILE A 198 9.49 8.01 -32.92
N VAL A 199 10.17 7.35 -31.98
CA VAL A 199 9.80 7.31 -30.55
C VAL A 199 10.92 7.93 -29.76
N ARG A 200 10.59 8.88 -28.89
CA ARG A 200 11.54 9.50 -27.96
C ARG A 200 11.07 9.29 -26.53
N GLN A 201 11.96 8.75 -25.71
CA GLN A 201 11.72 8.64 -24.28
C GLN A 201 11.80 10.04 -23.67
N GLY A 202 10.72 10.49 -23.03
CA GLY A 202 10.70 11.72 -22.25
C GLY A 202 11.08 11.44 -20.79
N VAL A 203 11.64 12.44 -20.12
CA VAL A 203 12.00 12.35 -18.69
C VAL A 203 10.77 12.03 -17.81
N ILE A 204 9.59 12.52 -18.21
CA ILE A 204 8.30 12.18 -17.60
C ILE A 204 7.44 11.29 -18.53
N ARG A 205 6.68 10.36 -17.93
CA ARG A 205 5.79 9.42 -18.66
C ARG A 205 4.77 10.13 -19.56
N PHE A 206 4.33 11.32 -19.16
CA PHE A 206 3.42 12.16 -19.94
C PHE A 206 4.07 12.73 -21.20
N ALA A 207 5.28 13.28 -21.08
CA ALA A 207 6.03 13.86 -22.19
C ALA A 207 6.38 12.82 -23.27
N THR A 208 6.53 11.54 -22.90
CA THR A 208 6.82 10.47 -23.87
C THR A 208 5.73 10.37 -24.95
N SER A 209 4.45 10.47 -24.60
CA SER A 209 3.37 10.41 -25.59
C SER A 209 3.31 11.67 -26.46
N PHE A 210 3.54 12.84 -25.85
CA PHE A 210 3.60 14.12 -26.56
C PHE A 210 4.76 14.19 -27.57
N LEU A 211 5.99 13.89 -27.12
CA LEU A 211 7.19 13.88 -27.97
C LEU A 211 7.06 12.88 -29.12
N THR A 212 6.43 11.73 -28.87
CA THR A 212 6.15 10.74 -29.94
C THR A 212 5.20 11.31 -30.98
N LEU A 213 4.10 11.99 -30.58
CA LEU A 213 3.18 12.64 -31.52
C LEU A 213 3.85 13.77 -32.31
N GLN A 214 4.74 14.54 -31.67
CA GLN A 214 5.50 15.60 -32.32
C GLN A 214 6.39 15.03 -33.43
N ILE A 215 7.17 13.99 -33.12
CA ILE A 215 8.07 13.35 -34.11
C ILE A 215 7.26 12.69 -35.24
N LEU A 216 6.13 12.06 -34.93
CA LEU A 216 5.24 11.51 -35.96
C LEU A 216 4.74 12.59 -36.92
N THR A 217 4.48 13.79 -36.42
CA THR A 217 4.05 14.94 -37.23
C THR A 217 5.20 15.50 -38.06
N GLU A 218 6.39 15.64 -37.47
CA GLU A 218 7.62 16.06 -38.18
C GLU A 218 8.01 15.09 -39.30
N LYS A 219 7.69 13.80 -39.16
CA LYS A 219 7.99 12.72 -40.11
C LYS A 219 6.79 12.25 -40.93
N ASN A 220 5.70 13.00 -40.91
CA ASN A 220 4.46 12.59 -41.57
C ASN A 220 4.64 12.29 -43.06
N ASN A 221 5.36 13.15 -43.80
CA ASN A 221 5.56 12.98 -45.24
C ASN A 221 6.40 11.73 -45.57
N GLU A 222 7.48 11.50 -44.82
CA GLU A 222 8.31 10.30 -44.97
C GLU A 222 7.56 9.02 -44.60
N LEU A 223 6.73 9.06 -43.55
CA LEU A 223 5.92 7.92 -43.12
C LEU A 223 4.79 7.60 -44.10
N ARG A 224 4.15 8.63 -44.69
CA ARG A 224 3.17 8.43 -45.77
C ARG A 224 3.81 7.78 -46.99
N SER A 225 4.98 8.25 -47.39
CA SER A 225 5.74 7.67 -48.50
C SER A 225 6.18 6.23 -48.23
N MET A 226 6.53 5.93 -46.98
CA MET A 226 6.88 4.57 -46.55
C MET A 226 5.69 3.62 -46.67
N VAL A 227 4.53 4.01 -46.13
CA VAL A 227 3.33 3.18 -46.07
C VAL A 227 2.67 3.01 -47.46
N ALA A 228 2.93 3.92 -48.40
CA ALA A 228 2.48 3.83 -49.79
C ALA A 228 3.46 3.10 -50.73
N SER A 229 4.57 2.56 -50.23
CA SER A 229 5.58 1.90 -51.05
C SER A 229 5.27 0.42 -51.31
N ASP A 230 5.66 -0.11 -52.48
CA ASP A 230 5.52 -1.55 -52.79
C ASP A 230 6.23 -2.44 -51.76
N ALA A 231 7.33 -1.94 -51.18
CA ALA A 231 8.07 -2.63 -50.12
C ALA A 231 7.24 -2.82 -48.84
N TRP A 232 6.31 -1.92 -48.54
CA TRP A 232 5.36 -2.06 -47.44
C TRP A 232 4.36 -3.20 -47.68
N ASP A 233 3.92 -3.38 -48.92
CA ASP A 233 3.00 -4.45 -49.30
C ASP A 233 3.69 -5.83 -49.34
N GLN A 234 4.98 -5.86 -49.69
CA GLN A 234 5.79 -7.08 -49.70
C GLN A 234 6.19 -7.58 -48.30
N CYS A 235 5.94 -6.81 -47.22
CA CYS A 235 6.25 -7.24 -45.85
C CYS A 235 5.39 -8.45 -45.44
N LYS A 236 5.97 -9.67 -45.47
CA LYS A 236 5.26 -10.95 -45.20
C LYS A 236 4.72 -11.10 -43.77
N HIS A 237 5.28 -10.39 -42.79
CA HIS A 237 5.01 -10.62 -41.36
C HIS A 237 3.86 -9.82 -40.76
N CYS A 238 3.23 -8.95 -41.54
CA CYS A 238 2.16 -8.09 -41.05
C CYS A 238 0.81 -8.72 -41.38
N LYS A 239 0.03 -9.13 -40.37
CA LYS A 239 -1.36 -9.55 -40.58
C LYS A 239 -2.06 -8.49 -41.43
N THR A 240 -2.73 -8.91 -42.50
CA THR A 240 -3.30 -8.00 -43.51
C THR A 240 -4.26 -6.97 -42.88
N THR A 241 -4.91 -7.31 -41.76
CA THR A 241 -5.85 -6.45 -41.03
C THR A 241 -5.17 -5.30 -40.27
N GLU A 242 -4.11 -5.58 -39.50
CA GLU A 242 -3.38 -4.56 -38.73
C GLU A 242 -2.66 -3.57 -39.65
N ARG A 243 -2.06 -4.07 -40.73
CA ARG A 243 -1.43 -3.23 -41.77
C ARG A 243 -2.42 -2.26 -42.41
N LYS A 244 -3.62 -2.74 -42.77
CA LYS A 244 -4.71 -1.92 -43.33
C LYS A 244 -5.20 -0.86 -42.33
N ALA A 245 -5.29 -1.21 -41.05
CA ALA A 245 -5.66 -0.26 -40.00
C ALA A 245 -4.61 0.86 -39.84
N ILE A 246 -3.33 0.53 -39.91
CA ILE A 246 -2.23 1.50 -39.88
C ILE A 246 -2.24 2.37 -41.13
N TYR A 247 -2.37 1.76 -42.31
CA TYR A 247 -2.44 2.46 -43.59
C TYR A 247 -3.55 3.51 -43.60
N SER A 248 -4.76 3.12 -43.20
CA SER A 248 -5.91 4.04 -43.09
C SER A 248 -5.70 5.13 -42.04
N THR A 249 -5.00 4.84 -40.94
CA THR A 249 -4.70 5.84 -39.89
C THR A 249 -3.71 6.89 -40.38
N ILE A 250 -2.60 6.50 -41.03
CA ILE A 250 -1.55 7.42 -41.49
C ILE A 250 -2.01 8.28 -42.67
N LEU A 251 -2.90 7.78 -43.53
CA LEU A 251 -3.47 8.59 -44.62
C LEU A 251 -4.68 9.42 -44.19
N SER A 252 -5.27 9.16 -43.02
CA SER A 252 -6.44 9.89 -42.54
C SER A 252 -6.10 11.34 -42.20
N ILE A 253 -6.67 12.29 -42.95
CA ILE A 253 -6.59 13.73 -42.64
C ILE A 253 -7.18 14.02 -41.26
N ALA A 254 -8.29 13.36 -40.90
CA ALA A 254 -8.93 13.53 -39.60
C ALA A 254 -7.98 13.15 -38.45
N PHE A 255 -7.24 12.05 -38.58
CA PHE A 255 -6.25 11.65 -37.56
C PHE A 255 -5.21 12.76 -37.34
N TRP A 256 -4.62 13.30 -38.41
CA TRP A 256 -3.61 14.36 -38.30
C TRP A 256 -4.17 15.68 -37.74
N ASN A 257 -5.41 16.03 -38.06
CA ASN A 257 -6.08 17.19 -37.45
C ASN A 257 -6.22 17.01 -35.93
N TRP A 258 -6.56 15.80 -35.48
CA TRP A 258 -6.61 15.48 -34.05
C TRP A 258 -5.22 15.44 -33.39
N VAL A 259 -4.19 14.94 -34.08
CA VAL A 259 -2.80 14.99 -33.58
C VAL A 259 -2.33 16.45 -33.44
N SER A 260 -2.61 17.30 -34.43
CA SER A 260 -2.31 18.73 -34.37
C SER A 260 -3.05 19.42 -33.20
N LEU A 261 -4.31 19.09 -32.96
CA LEU A 261 -5.05 19.60 -31.81
C LEU A 261 -4.47 19.10 -30.49
N CYS A 262 -4.08 17.82 -30.37
CA CYS A 262 -3.37 17.32 -29.19
C CYS A 262 -2.11 18.16 -28.92
N LEU A 263 -1.27 18.35 -29.94
CA LEU A 263 -0.02 19.10 -29.80
C LEU A 263 -0.30 20.54 -29.35
N ARG A 264 -1.27 21.24 -29.95
CA ARG A 264 -1.64 22.61 -29.55
C ARG A 264 -2.14 22.72 -28.10
N VAL A 265 -2.79 21.69 -27.57
CA VAL A 265 -3.28 21.68 -26.17
C VAL A 265 -2.17 21.35 -25.18
N PHE A 266 -1.25 20.46 -25.58
CA PHE A 266 -0.18 19.98 -24.70
C PHE A 266 1.07 20.85 -24.71
N ASP A 267 1.36 21.54 -25.82
CA ASP A 267 2.55 22.39 -25.97
C ASP A 267 2.61 23.50 -24.89
N PRO A 268 1.53 24.28 -24.65
CA PRO A 268 1.38 25.15 -23.49
C PRO A 268 1.78 24.55 -22.14
N LEU A 269 1.22 23.38 -21.84
CA LEU A 269 1.41 22.71 -20.56
C LEU A 269 2.85 22.22 -20.39
N VAL A 270 3.47 21.78 -21.49
CA VAL A 270 4.86 21.32 -21.49
C VAL A 270 5.80 22.50 -21.28
N LYS A 271 5.53 23.70 -21.82
CA LYS A 271 6.32 24.91 -21.56
C LYS A 271 6.33 25.28 -20.08
N VAL A 272 5.17 25.32 -19.42
CA VAL A 272 5.05 25.61 -17.97
C VAL A 272 5.84 24.57 -17.15
N ILE A 273 5.68 23.29 -17.46
CA ILE A 273 6.41 22.22 -16.76
C ILE A 273 7.93 22.42 -16.91
N HIS A 274 8.41 22.74 -18.11
CA HIS A 274 9.83 23.00 -18.34
C HIS A 274 10.33 24.27 -17.63
N LEU A 275 9.48 25.29 -17.44
CA LEU A 275 9.85 26.49 -16.67
C LEU A 275 10.02 26.18 -15.18
N VAL A 276 9.18 25.30 -14.63
CA VAL A 276 9.26 24.84 -13.25
C VAL A 276 10.48 23.95 -13.01
N ASP A 277 10.83 23.10 -13.98
CA ASP A 277 11.92 22.12 -13.87
C ASP A 277 13.32 22.72 -14.09
N ARG A 278 13.45 24.02 -14.34
CA ARG A 278 14.75 24.71 -14.45
C ARG A 278 15.38 24.84 -13.07
N ASP A 279 16.71 24.66 -12.99
CA ASP A 279 17.51 24.85 -11.76
C ASP A 279 17.27 26.20 -11.07
N LYS A 280 16.92 27.23 -11.84
CA LYS A 280 16.40 28.50 -11.33
C LYS A 280 14.95 28.66 -11.77
N SER A 281 14.04 28.08 -11.00
CA SER A 281 12.61 28.28 -11.20
C SER A 281 12.25 29.75 -10.95
N PRO A 282 11.46 30.39 -11.83
CA PRO A 282 10.99 31.74 -11.61
C PRO A 282 10.05 31.83 -10.39
N SER A 283 9.72 33.05 -9.94
CA SER A 283 8.83 33.25 -8.80
C SER A 283 7.46 32.62 -9.04
N MET A 284 6.78 32.18 -7.98
CA MET A 284 5.42 31.63 -8.07
C MET A 284 4.43 32.60 -8.72
N SER A 285 4.60 33.91 -8.51
CA SER A 285 3.80 34.95 -9.18
C SER A 285 3.98 34.97 -10.70
N PHE A 286 5.21 34.74 -11.18
CA PHE A 286 5.52 34.65 -12.60
C PHE A 286 4.94 33.37 -13.21
N LEU A 287 5.11 32.22 -12.54
CA LEU A 287 4.54 30.95 -12.96
C LEU A 287 3.01 30.99 -13.06
N TYR A 288 2.35 31.69 -12.13
CA TYR A 288 0.90 31.89 -12.19
C TYR A 288 0.48 32.73 -13.39
N GLY A 289 1.24 33.77 -13.73
CA GLY A 289 1.03 34.58 -14.94
C GLY A 289 1.18 33.74 -16.22
N GLU A 290 2.25 32.95 -16.33
CA GLU A 290 2.46 32.03 -17.45
C GLU A 290 1.33 31.01 -17.54
N LEU A 291 0.91 30.40 -16.42
CA LEU A 291 -0.20 29.46 -16.41
C LEU A 291 -1.52 30.09 -16.90
N LEU A 292 -1.78 31.35 -16.56
CA LEU A 292 -2.95 32.07 -17.06
C LEU A 292 -2.89 32.28 -18.57
N GLN A 293 -1.74 32.71 -19.10
CA GLN A 293 -1.54 32.87 -20.53
C GLN A 293 -1.74 31.55 -21.29
N GLU A 294 -1.21 30.46 -20.74
CA GLU A 294 -1.28 29.14 -21.36
C GLU A 294 -2.71 28.58 -21.36
N LYS A 295 -3.55 28.97 -20.39
CA LYS A 295 -4.99 28.67 -20.43
C LYS A 295 -5.68 29.39 -21.58
N GLU A 296 -5.30 30.63 -21.88
CA GLU A 296 -5.83 31.36 -23.04
C GLU A 296 -5.39 30.70 -24.35
N GLU A 297 -4.12 30.26 -24.48
CA GLU A 297 -3.63 29.50 -25.65
C GLU A 297 -4.46 28.21 -25.87
N ILE A 298 -4.84 27.52 -24.79
CA ILE A 298 -5.72 26.34 -24.87
C ILE A 298 -7.13 26.72 -25.34
N LYS A 299 -7.71 27.82 -24.87
CA LYS A 299 -9.03 28.29 -25.32
C LYS A 299 -9.02 28.62 -26.81
N GLU A 300 -7.98 29.31 -27.27
CA GLU A 300 -7.78 29.65 -28.68
C GLU A 300 -7.63 28.40 -29.55
N ALA A 301 -6.94 27.35 -29.07
CA ALA A 301 -6.79 26.09 -29.79
C ALA A 301 -8.15 25.45 -30.15
N PHE A 302 -9.17 25.69 -29.33
CA PHE A 302 -10.55 25.26 -29.51
C PHE A 302 -11.49 26.33 -30.10
N LYS A 303 -10.94 27.43 -30.63
CA LYS A 303 -11.71 28.56 -31.18
C LYS A 303 -12.71 29.15 -30.19
N ASN A 304 -12.36 29.17 -28.91
CA ASN A 304 -13.21 29.68 -27.83
C ASN A 304 -14.56 28.96 -27.66
N HIS A 305 -14.69 27.73 -28.16
CA HIS A 305 -15.86 26.88 -27.86
C HIS A 305 -15.74 26.22 -26.48
N GLU A 306 -16.40 26.82 -25.50
CA GLU A 306 -16.33 26.48 -24.07
C GLU A 306 -16.51 24.99 -23.76
N ALA A 307 -17.51 24.35 -24.37
CA ALA A 307 -17.80 22.92 -24.17
C ALA A 307 -16.61 21.99 -24.48
N ASN A 308 -15.65 22.43 -25.30
CA ASN A 308 -14.51 21.61 -25.72
C ASN A 308 -13.28 21.75 -24.83
N TYR A 309 -13.11 22.87 -24.13
CA TYR A 309 -11.95 23.12 -23.27
C TYR A 309 -12.28 23.19 -21.77
N HIS A 310 -13.55 23.36 -21.39
CA HIS A 310 -13.95 23.50 -19.99
C HIS A 310 -13.42 22.36 -19.10
N LEU A 311 -13.59 21.10 -19.53
CA LEU A 311 -13.04 19.94 -18.81
C LEU A 311 -11.51 19.93 -18.74
N ILE A 312 -10.82 20.50 -19.75
CA ILE A 312 -9.36 20.57 -19.77
C ILE A 312 -8.89 21.62 -18.76
N LEU A 313 -9.51 22.80 -18.75
CA LEU A 313 -9.20 23.86 -17.79
C LEU A 313 -9.49 23.42 -16.35
N GLN A 314 -10.61 22.75 -16.09
CA GLN A 314 -10.89 22.16 -14.77
C GLN A 314 -9.80 21.19 -14.31
N ILE A 315 -9.26 20.36 -15.21
CA ILE A 315 -8.16 19.45 -14.88
C ILE A 315 -6.86 20.22 -14.60
N VAL A 316 -6.60 21.30 -15.36
CA VAL A 316 -5.43 22.16 -15.14
C VAL A 316 -5.54 22.87 -13.79
N ASP A 317 -6.70 23.44 -13.47
CA ASP A 317 -6.97 24.15 -12.21
C ASP A 317 -6.85 23.23 -11.01
N ALA A 318 -7.47 22.04 -11.08
CA ALA A 318 -7.36 21.04 -10.02
C ALA A 318 -5.91 20.60 -9.75
N LYS A 319 -5.01 20.75 -10.72
CA LYS A 319 -3.57 20.43 -10.57
C LYS A 319 -2.70 21.62 -10.18
N ALA A 320 -3.12 22.84 -10.50
CA ALA A 320 -2.40 24.04 -10.10
C ALA A 320 -2.53 24.34 -8.61
N HIS A 321 -3.61 23.87 -7.98
CA HIS A 321 -3.89 24.05 -6.55
C HIS A 321 -3.50 22.83 -5.67
N ALA A 322 -2.89 21.79 -6.24
CA ALA A 322 -2.52 20.55 -5.56
C ALA A 322 -1.03 20.49 -5.21
#